data_AF-A0A4S1WMY7-F1
#
_entry.id   AF-A0A4S1WMY7-F1
#
_cell.length_a   1.000
_cell.length_b   1.000
_cell.length_c   1.000
_cell.angle_alpha   90.00
_cell.angle_beta   90.00
_cell.angle_gamma   90.00
#
_symmetry.space_group_name_H-M   'P 1'
#
loop_
_entity.id
_entity.type
_entity.pdbx_description
1 polymer ?
#
loop_
_entity_poly.entity_id
_entity_poly.type
_entity_poly.pdbx_seq_one_letter_code
_entity_poly.pdbx_strand_id
1 'polypeptide(L)'
;MTPFDTALRVQRREVDAVKVSISVEVERITTLETQTRAHDATMREERALAYAMPFATDAWRARMKAERARLDEAAFLAQARLGRLRAQAVEAYGTMRAIEGAAGRYEDEAERVEALAEQNAIDDIAAARFLRARAVVRKRSA
;
A
#
# COMPACT_ATOMS: atom_id res chain seq x y z
N MET A 1 -2.68 21.92 9.49
CA MET A 1 -2.07 21.28 8.31
C MET A 1 -0.60 21.13 8.59
N THR A 2 -0.10 19.90 8.74
CA THR A 2 1.33 19.63 8.96
C THR A 2 2.10 19.70 7.63
N PRO A 3 3.43 19.90 7.65
CA PRO A 3 4.26 19.79 6.44
C PRO A 3 4.16 18.42 5.74
N PHE A 4 3.73 17.37 6.46
CA PHE A 4 3.64 16.01 5.95
C PHE A 4 2.30 15.66 5.31
N ASP A 5 1.24 16.46 5.53
CA ASP A 5 -0.13 16.15 5.08
C ASP A 5 -0.23 15.91 3.56
N THR A 6 0.49 16.73 2.78
CA THR A 6 0.50 16.59 1.31
C THR A 6 1.21 15.31 0.89
N ALA A 7 2.35 14.99 1.50
CA ALA A 7 3.11 13.78 1.19
C ALA A 7 2.32 12.52 1.58
N LEU A 8 1.69 12.50 2.76
CA LEU A 8 0.82 11.40 3.20
C LEU A 8 -0.37 11.20 2.27
N ARG A 9 -0.99 12.28 1.80
CA ARG A 9 -2.11 12.19 0.86
C ARG A 9 -1.69 11.58 -0.48
N VAL A 10 -0.53 11.97 -1.01
CA VAL A 10 0.01 11.38 -2.25
C VAL A 10 0.30 9.90 -2.04
N GLN A 11 0.99 9.55 -0.95
CA GLN A 11 1.36 8.17 -0.68
C GLN A 11 0.17 7.23 -0.42
N ARG A 12 -0.88 7.71 0.25
CA ARG A 12 -2.13 6.95 0.38
C ARG A 12 -2.75 6.63 -0.97
N ARG A 13 -2.76 7.58 -1.91
CA ARG A 13 -3.25 7.36 -3.27
C ARG A 13 -2.40 6.36 -4.04
N GLU A 14 -1.08 6.41 -3.89
CA GLU A 14 -0.17 5.44 -4.51
C GLU A 14 -0.42 4.03 -3.98
N VAL A 15 -0.54 3.87 -2.66
CA VAL A 15 -0.90 2.59 -2.01
C VAL A 15 -2.25 2.07 -2.52
N ASP A 16 -3.27 2.92 -2.60
CA ASP A 16 -4.59 2.52 -3.06
C ASP A 16 -4.60 2.13 -4.55
N ALA A 17 -3.83 2.84 -5.40
CA ALA A 17 -3.68 2.50 -6.81
C ALA A 17 -3.01 1.11 -6.99
N VAL A 18 -2.00 0.80 -6.18
CA VAL A 18 -1.34 -0.51 -6.22
C VAL A 18 -2.28 -1.61 -5.72
N LYS A 19 -3.05 -1.39 -4.64
CA LYS A 19 -4.07 -2.36 -4.18
C LYS A 19 -5.07 -2.70 -5.28
N VAL A 20 -5.62 -1.68 -5.95
CA VAL A 20 -6.57 -1.89 -7.05
C VAL A 20 -5.93 -2.70 -8.17
N SER A 21 -4.70 -2.35 -8.56
CA SER A 21 -3.96 -3.08 -9.60
C SER A 21 -3.71 -4.54 -9.23
N ILE A 22 -3.40 -4.83 -7.96
CA ILE A 22 -3.26 -6.20 -7.45
C ILE A 22 -4.59 -6.96 -7.59
N SER A 23 -5.70 -6.36 -7.17
CA SER A 23 -7.02 -7.01 -7.27
C SER A 23 -7.38 -7.33 -8.72
N VAL A 24 -7.10 -6.43 -9.66
CA VAL A 24 -7.33 -6.68 -11.10
C VAL A 24 -6.50 -7.86 -11.60
N GLU A 25 -5.22 -7.94 -11.24
CA GLU A 25 -4.37 -9.06 -11.69
C GLU A 25 -4.75 -10.39 -11.03
N VAL A 26 -5.21 -10.38 -9.77
CA VAL A 26 -5.75 -11.59 -9.12
C VAL A 26 -6.99 -12.08 -9.86
N GLU A 27 -7.93 -11.19 -10.19
CA GLU A 27 -9.13 -11.55 -10.94
C GLU A 27 -8.79 -12.10 -12.33
N ARG A 28 -7.79 -11.50 -12.99
CA ARG A 28 -7.28 -11.98 -14.28
C ARG A 28 -6.72 -13.40 -14.18
N ILE A 29 -5.95 -13.72 -13.14
CA ILE A 29 -5.42 -15.06 -12.91
C ILE A 29 -6.56 -16.06 -12.71
N THR A 30 -7.53 -15.74 -11.86
CA THR A 30 -8.72 -16.60 -11.61
C THR A 30 -9.52 -16.86 -12.90
N THR A 31 -9.65 -15.84 -13.75
CA THR A 31 -10.30 -15.96 -15.06
C THR A 31 -9.54 -16.92 -15.97
N LEU A 32 -8.21 -16.76 -16.07
CA LEU A 32 -7.35 -17.62 -16.89
C LEU A 32 -7.35 -19.07 -16.41
N GLU A 33 -7.36 -19.31 -15.10
CA GLU A 33 -7.49 -20.65 -14.51
C GLU A 33 -8.83 -21.30 -14.86
N THR A 34 -9.90 -20.51 -14.86
CA THR A 34 -11.23 -20.99 -15.25
C THR A 34 -11.30 -21.32 -16.73
N GLN A 35 -10.73 -20.48 -17.59
CA GLN A 35 -10.60 -20.74 -19.03
C GLN A 35 -9.76 -21.99 -19.31
N THR A 36 -8.66 -22.18 -18.59
CA THR A 36 -7.81 -23.38 -18.71
C THR A 36 -8.57 -24.64 -18.33
N ARG A 37 -9.33 -24.60 -17.23
CA ARG A 37 -10.18 -25.73 -16.80
C ARG A 37 -11.26 -26.06 -17.82
N ALA A 38 -11.90 -25.04 -18.41
CA ALA A 38 -12.90 -25.22 -19.46
C ALA A 38 -12.28 -25.84 -20.72
N HIS A 39 -11.14 -25.30 -21.18
CA HIS A 39 -10.38 -25.86 -22.30
C HIS A 39 -10.03 -27.33 -22.08
N ASP A 40 -9.58 -27.69 -20.87
CA ASP A 40 -9.22 -29.06 -20.53
C ASP A 40 -10.43 -30.00 -20.39
N ALA A 41 -11.62 -29.46 -20.08
CA ALA A 41 -12.87 -30.22 -20.15
C ALA A 41 -13.23 -30.53 -21.61
N THR A 42 -13.23 -29.52 -22.48
CA THR A 42 -13.49 -29.70 -23.93
C THR A 42 -12.51 -30.70 -24.55
N MET A 43 -11.22 -30.60 -24.23
CA MET A 43 -10.22 -31.57 -24.71
C MET A 43 -10.49 -33.00 -24.26
N ARG A 44 -11.04 -33.21 -23.06
CA ARG A 44 -11.40 -34.54 -22.55
C ARG A 44 -12.64 -35.09 -23.25
N GLU A 45 -13.66 -34.29 -23.44
CA GLU A 45 -14.89 -34.66 -24.16
C GLU A 45 -14.57 -35.07 -25.60
N GLU A 46 -13.77 -34.28 -26.30
CA GLU A 46 -13.36 -34.55 -27.68
C GLU A 46 -12.49 -35.81 -27.80
N ARG A 47 -11.63 -36.10 -26.81
CA ARG A 47 -10.90 -37.37 -26.75
C ARG A 47 -11.84 -38.57 -26.58
N ALA A 48 -12.87 -38.43 -25.76
CA ALA A 48 -13.86 -39.49 -25.55
C ALA A 48 -14.69 -39.74 -26.82
N LEU A 49 -15.09 -38.69 -27.53
CA LEU A 49 -15.80 -38.78 -28.81
C LEU A 49 -14.93 -39.36 -29.92
N ALA A 50 -13.67 -38.94 -30.01
CA ALA A 50 -12.72 -39.46 -31.00
C ALA A 50 -12.42 -40.96 -30.84
N TYR A 51 -12.53 -41.49 -29.60
CA TYR A 51 -12.45 -42.93 -29.34
C TYR A 51 -13.68 -43.68 -29.89
N ALA A 52 -14.85 -43.04 -29.93
CA ALA A 52 -16.08 -43.61 -30.47
C ALA A 52 -16.21 -43.43 -32.00
N MET A 53 -15.62 -42.38 -32.58
CA MET A 53 -15.58 -42.10 -34.02
C MET A 53 -14.24 -41.43 -34.43
N PRO A 54 -13.39 -42.07 -35.26
CA PRO A 54 -12.00 -41.66 -35.44
C PRO A 54 -11.78 -40.49 -36.43
N PHE A 55 -12.50 -39.36 -36.28
CA PHE A 55 -12.47 -38.23 -37.23
C PHE A 55 -12.00 -36.89 -36.65
N ALA A 56 -11.14 -36.88 -35.63
CA ALA A 56 -10.57 -35.62 -35.16
C ALA A 56 -9.62 -35.03 -36.23
N THR A 57 -9.95 -33.87 -36.79
CA THR A 57 -9.11 -33.19 -37.80
C THR A 57 -7.84 -32.63 -37.18
N ASP A 58 -6.67 -32.85 -37.80
CA ASP A 58 -5.37 -32.38 -37.29
C ASP A 58 -5.33 -30.85 -37.09
N ALA A 59 -6.07 -30.09 -37.90
CA ALA A 59 -6.22 -28.65 -37.76
C ALA A 59 -6.88 -28.25 -36.43
N TRP A 60 -7.90 -28.99 -35.97
CA TRP A 60 -8.54 -28.73 -34.69
C TRP A 60 -7.57 -28.98 -33.53
N ARG A 61 -6.81 -30.08 -33.58
CA ARG A 61 -5.80 -30.40 -32.55
C ARG A 61 -4.71 -29.34 -32.47
N ALA A 62 -4.22 -28.88 -33.63
CA ALA A 62 -3.24 -27.80 -33.69
C ALA A 62 -3.76 -26.50 -33.07
N ARG A 63 -5.02 -26.15 -33.34
CA ARG A 63 -5.69 -24.98 -32.75
C ARG A 63 -5.79 -25.09 -31.23
N MET A 64 -6.26 -26.21 -30.69
CA MET A 64 -6.39 -26.40 -29.24
C MET A 64 -5.03 -26.37 -28.54
N LYS A 65 -3.99 -26.95 -29.16
CA LYS A 65 -2.61 -26.84 -28.63
C LYS A 65 -2.14 -25.38 -28.57
N ALA A 66 -2.41 -24.60 -29.62
CA ALA A 66 -2.05 -23.19 -29.65
C ALA A 66 -2.85 -22.36 -28.63
N GLU A 67 -4.13 -22.67 -28.44
CA GLU A 67 -5.00 -22.03 -27.45
C GLU A 67 -4.50 -22.29 -26.03
N ARG A 68 -4.16 -23.55 -25.71
CA ARG A 68 -3.56 -23.89 -24.43
C ARG A 68 -2.25 -23.15 -24.17
N ALA A 69 -1.36 -23.10 -25.16
CA ALA A 69 -0.09 -22.38 -25.03
C ALA A 69 -0.30 -20.88 -24.75
N ARG A 70 -1.30 -20.25 -25.38
CA ARG A 70 -1.67 -18.85 -25.12
C ARG A 70 -2.20 -18.64 -23.70
N LEU A 71 -3.01 -19.57 -23.19
CA LEU A 71 -3.51 -19.51 -21.81
C LEU A 71 -2.37 -19.64 -20.80
N ASP A 72 -1.44 -20.58 -21.04
CA ASP A 72 -0.27 -20.79 -20.17
C ASP A 72 0.65 -19.55 -20.18
N GLU A 73 0.91 -18.97 -21.36
CA GLU A 73 1.70 -17.73 -21.49
C GLU A 73 1.01 -16.55 -20.78
N ALA A 74 -0.30 -16.38 -20.99
CA ALA A 74 -1.06 -15.31 -20.34
C ALA A 74 -1.06 -15.46 -18.81
N ALA A 75 -1.17 -16.69 -18.29
CA ALA A 75 -1.11 -16.98 -16.86
C ALA A 75 0.27 -16.64 -16.29
N PHE A 76 1.34 -17.05 -16.97
CA PHE A 76 2.71 -16.72 -16.59
C PHE A 76 2.94 -15.19 -16.52
N LEU A 77 2.50 -14.46 -17.54
CA LEU A 77 2.64 -13.01 -17.58
C LEU A 77 1.84 -12.31 -16.48
N ALA A 78 0.61 -12.77 -16.20
CA ALA A 78 -0.23 -12.24 -15.12
C ALA A 78 0.40 -12.50 -13.74
N GLN A 79 0.93 -13.70 -13.50
CA GLN A 79 1.65 -14.03 -12.26
C GLN A 79 2.92 -13.18 -12.09
N ALA A 80 3.71 -13.02 -13.15
CA ALA A 80 4.90 -12.17 -13.12
C ALA A 80 4.53 -10.70 -12.82
N ARG A 81 3.43 -10.21 -13.40
CA ARG A 81 2.92 -8.86 -13.12
C ARG A 81 2.45 -8.72 -11.68
N LEU A 82 1.71 -9.69 -11.15
CA LEU A 82 1.31 -9.71 -9.74
C LEU A 82 2.52 -9.70 -8.80
N GLY A 83 3.58 -10.43 -9.13
CA GLY A 83 4.85 -10.39 -8.38
C GLY A 83 5.45 -8.98 -8.33
N ARG A 84 5.52 -8.28 -9.47
CA ARG A 84 6.00 -6.89 -9.52
C ARG A 84 5.10 -5.93 -8.73
N LEU A 85 3.79 -6.06 -8.84
CA LEU A 85 2.84 -5.22 -8.09
C LEU A 85 2.96 -5.44 -6.58
N ARG A 86 3.19 -6.67 -6.12
CA ARG A 86 3.44 -6.95 -4.70
C ARG A 86 4.73 -6.31 -4.20
N ALA A 87 5.81 -6.36 -4.99
CA ALA A 87 7.04 -5.66 -4.65
C ALA A 87 6.81 -4.14 -4.57
N GLN A 88 6.11 -3.56 -5.55
CA GLN A 88 5.73 -2.14 -5.52
C GLN A 88 4.87 -1.78 -4.31
N ALA A 89 3.97 -2.66 -3.89
CA ALA A 89 3.15 -2.44 -2.71
C ALA A 89 4.02 -2.37 -1.45
N VAL A 90 4.98 -3.28 -1.29
CA VAL A 90 5.92 -3.28 -0.16
C VAL A 90 6.66 -1.95 -0.07
N GLU A 91 7.20 -1.46 -1.19
CA GLU A 91 7.91 -0.17 -1.25
C GLU A 91 6.99 1.02 -0.92
N ALA A 92 5.79 1.07 -1.49
CA ALA A 92 4.83 2.13 -1.24
C ALA A 92 4.37 2.17 0.23
N TYR A 93 4.08 1.01 0.81
CA TYR A 93 3.74 0.91 2.23
C TYR A 93 4.91 1.30 3.13
N GLY A 94 6.13 0.87 2.81
CA GLY A 94 7.33 1.24 3.56
C GLY A 94 7.54 2.75 3.57
N THR A 95 7.41 3.39 2.40
CA THR A 95 7.53 4.85 2.24
C THR A 95 6.44 5.58 3.03
N MET A 96 5.18 5.15 2.90
CA MET A 96 4.07 5.72 3.65
C MET A 96 4.33 5.64 5.17
N ARG A 97 4.77 4.48 5.67
CA ARG A 97 5.07 4.29 7.11
C ARG A 97 6.23 5.15 7.59
N ALA A 98 7.25 5.35 6.77
CA ALA A 98 8.36 6.24 7.10
C ALA A 98 7.89 7.69 7.26
N ILE A 99 6.99 8.16 6.38
CA ILE A 99 6.40 9.50 6.45
C ILE A 99 5.46 9.63 7.64
N GLU A 100 4.61 8.63 7.92
CA GLU A 100 3.76 8.61 9.12
C GLU A 100 4.60 8.72 10.39
N GLY A 101 5.72 7.98 10.47
CA GLY A 101 6.64 8.08 11.60
C GLY A 101 7.33 9.44 11.72
N ALA A 102 7.64 10.10 10.59
CA ALA A 102 8.21 11.45 10.60
C ALA A 102 7.18 12.50 11.03
N ALA A 103 5.92 12.35 10.59
CA ALA A 103 4.81 13.20 11.01
C ALA A 103 4.56 13.08 12.52
N GLY A 104 4.52 11.86 13.06
CA GLY A 104 4.36 11.65 14.51
C GLY A 104 5.47 12.32 15.33
N ARG A 105 6.74 12.16 14.93
CA ARG A 105 7.87 12.85 15.60
C ARG A 105 7.77 14.37 15.53
N TYR A 106 7.23 14.90 14.44
CA TYR A 106 7.02 16.34 14.29
C TYR A 106 5.92 16.83 15.23
N GLU A 107 4.83 16.08 15.36
CA GLU A 107 3.75 16.39 16.31
C GLU A 107 4.25 16.34 17.76
N ASP A 108 4.99 15.29 18.13
CA ASP A 108 5.60 15.16 19.46
C ASP A 108 6.56 16.33 19.79
N GLU A 109 7.34 16.78 18.81
CA GLU A 109 8.25 17.91 18.98
C GLU A 109 7.49 19.24 19.10
N ALA A 110 6.44 19.44 18.29
CA ALA A 110 5.60 20.62 18.36
C ALA A 110 4.92 20.74 19.74
N GLU A 111 4.38 19.64 20.26
CA GLU A 111 3.78 19.58 21.60
C GLU A 111 4.82 19.90 22.69
N ARG A 112 6.03 19.35 22.57
CA ARG A 112 7.11 19.65 23.53
C ARG A 112 7.52 21.12 23.51
N VAL A 113 7.63 21.73 22.33
CA VAL A 113 7.99 23.14 22.17
C VAL A 113 6.91 24.05 22.77
N GLU A 114 5.64 23.71 22.56
CA GLU A 114 4.51 24.44 23.14
C GLU A 114 4.51 24.34 24.67
N ALA A 115 4.64 23.13 25.22
CA ALA A 115 4.73 22.91 26.67
C ALA A 115 5.92 23.66 27.31
N LEU A 116 7.09 23.67 26.64
CA LEU A 116 8.26 24.40 27.11
C LEU A 116 8.02 25.93 27.09
N ALA A 117 7.34 26.43 26.07
CA ALA A 117 6.98 27.85 25.98
C ALA A 117 6.01 28.26 27.11
N GLU A 118 5.01 27.43 27.40
CA GLU A 118 4.08 27.65 28.51
C GLU A 118 4.80 27.66 29.86
N GLN A 119 5.71 26.70 30.09
CA GLN A 119 6.50 26.63 31.31
C GLN A 119 7.39 27.86 31.49
N ASN A 120 8.10 28.28 30.44
CA ASN A 120 8.94 29.48 30.47
C ASN A 120 8.12 30.72 30.82
N ALA A 121 6.90 30.87 30.27
CA ALA A 121 6.03 31.99 30.59
C ALA A 121 5.59 31.99 32.06
N ILE A 122 5.31 30.83 32.64
CA ILE A 122 4.97 30.68 34.07
C ILE A 122 6.17 31.07 34.94
N ASP A 123 7.36 30.57 34.61
CA ASP A 123 8.59 30.84 35.35
C ASP A 123 8.96 32.32 35.32
N ASP A 124 8.82 32.99 34.17
CA ASP A 124 9.04 34.44 34.04
C ASP A 124 8.09 35.24 34.93
N ILE A 125 6.80 34.88 34.97
CA ILE A 125 5.80 35.52 35.84
C ILE A 125 6.15 35.29 37.31
N ALA A 126 6.55 34.06 37.68
CA ALA A 126 6.93 33.72 39.05
C ALA A 126 8.18 34.49 39.50
N ALA A 127 9.21 34.55 38.65
CA ALA A 127 10.43 35.31 38.90
C ALA A 127 10.15 36.81 39.07
N ALA A 128 9.32 37.39 38.19
CA ALA A 128 8.92 38.79 38.29
C ALA A 128 8.18 39.10 39.60
N ARG A 129 7.27 38.21 40.04
CA ARG A 129 6.56 38.33 41.32
C ARG A 129 7.52 38.23 42.51
N PHE A 130 8.44 37.28 42.48
CA PHE A 130 9.45 37.11 43.53
C PHE A 130 10.35 38.35 43.68
N LEU A 131 10.86 38.88 42.57
CA LEU A 131 11.69 40.09 42.58
C LEU A 131 10.93 41.30 43.13
N ARG A 132 9.67 41.48 42.76
CA ARG A 132 8.81 42.55 43.32
C ARG A 132 8.62 42.38 44.84
N ALA A 133 8.31 41.18 45.32
CA ALA A 133 8.16 40.92 46.74
C ALA A 133 9.45 41.24 47.51
N ARG A 134 10.61 40.85 46.98
CA ARG A 134 11.92 41.14 47.58
C ARG A 134 12.23 42.63 47.66
N ALA A 135 11.85 43.40 46.63
CA ALA A 135 12.00 44.85 46.63
C ALA A 135 11.14 45.54 47.71
N VAL A 136 9.91 45.07 47.92
CA VAL A 136 9.02 45.60 48.97
C VAL A 136 9.59 45.34 50.37
N VAL A 137 10.08 44.13 50.64
CA VAL A 137 10.71 43.79 51.93
C VAL A 137 11.93 44.68 52.18
N ARG A 138 12.81 44.81 51.18
CA ARG A 138 14.02 45.64 51.29
C ARG A 138 13.70 47.12 51.55
N LYS A 139 12.60 47.64 51.00
CA LYS A 139 12.15 49.03 51.24
C LYS A 139 11.54 49.24 52.63
N ARG A 140 11.07 48.18 53.30
CA ARG A 140 10.53 48.25 54.68
C ARG A 140 11.61 48.10 55.76
N SER A 141 12.76 47.54 55.42
CA SER A 141 13.89 47.32 56.33
C SER A 141 14.94 48.44 56.30
N ALA A 142 14.71 49.47 55.48
CA ALA A 142 15.51 50.69 55.38
C ALA A 142 14.69 51.87 55.91
#